data_AF-A0A6I9PEW7-F1
#
_entry.id   AF-A0A6I9PEW7-F1
#
_cell.length_a   1.000
_cell.length_b   1.000
_cell.length_c   1.000
_cell.angle_alpha   90.00
_cell.angle_beta   90.00
_cell.angle_gamma   90.00
#
_symmetry.space_group_name_H-M   'P 1'
#
loop_
_entity.id
_entity.type
_entity.pdbx_description
1 polymer ?
#
loop_
_entity_poly.entity_id
_entity_poly.type
_entity_poly.pdbx_seq_one_letter_code
_entity_poly.pdbx_strand_id
1 'polypeptide(L)'
;MLLSSLRKSIQGHTQAIDSFVSESMEVLSNRPESMEEIGVAGGRYNQILARKPEILPQFQCAEEKNRLLRAVAGGGMDSLSSLRAKWDKFELVMESHQLMIKDQIPVFA
;
A
#
# COMPACT_ATOMS: atom_id res chain seq x y z
N MET A 1 -24.32 -19.22 1.63
CA MET A 1 -22.92 -19.67 1.44
C MET A 1 -22.15 -18.85 0.41
N LEU A 2 -22.72 -18.49 -0.75
CA LEU A 2 -21.98 -17.71 -1.78
C LEU A 2 -21.68 -16.26 -1.37
N LEU A 3 -22.65 -15.56 -0.77
CA LEU A 3 -22.43 -14.18 -0.29
C LEU A 3 -21.34 -14.07 0.78
N SER A 4 -21.28 -15.05 1.69
CA SER A 4 -20.22 -15.12 2.71
C SER A 4 -18.85 -15.40 2.09
N SER A 5 -18.77 -16.22 1.04
CA SER A 5 -17.52 -16.47 0.33
C SER A 5 -17.05 -15.24 -0.44
N LEU A 6 -17.97 -14.50 -1.08
CA LEU A 6 -17.66 -13.25 -1.77
C LEU A 6 -17.11 -12.19 -0.80
N ARG A 7 -17.77 -12.01 0.35
CA ARG A 7 -17.29 -11.11 1.43
C ARG A 7 -15.89 -11.50 1.92
N LYS A 8 -15.66 -12.79 2.18
CA LYS A 8 -14.33 -13.29 2.58
C LYS A 8 -13.26 -13.05 1.50
N SER A 9 -13.60 -13.23 0.23
CA SER A 9 -12.66 -12.95 -0.86
C SER A 9 -12.31 -11.46 -0.95
N ILE A 10 -13.29 -10.56 -0.84
CA ILE A 10 -13.03 -9.11 -0.78
C ILE A 10 -12.16 -8.78 0.42
N GLN A 11 -12.46 -9.35 1.59
CA GLN A 11 -11.68 -9.16 2.81
C GLN A 11 -10.22 -9.57 2.62
N GLY A 12 -9.96 -10.72 1.99
CA GLY A 12 -8.60 -11.19 1.69
C GLY A 12 -7.80 -10.20 0.84
N HIS A 13 -8.41 -9.65 -0.22
CA HIS A 13 -7.76 -8.60 -1.02
C HIS A 13 -7.49 -7.34 -0.20
N THR A 14 -8.48 -6.86 0.55
CA THR A 14 -8.32 -5.65 1.36
C THR A 14 -7.25 -5.81 2.43
N GLN A 15 -7.12 -7.00 3.03
CA GLN A 15 -6.09 -7.29 4.02
C GLN A 15 -4.69 -7.34 3.41
N ALA A 16 -4.52 -7.98 2.24
CA ALA A 16 -3.24 -8.05 1.56
C ALA A 16 -2.70 -6.65 1.20
N ILE A 17 -3.58 -5.80 0.68
CA ILE A 17 -3.26 -4.40 0.38
C ILE A 17 -2.94 -3.64 1.67
N ASP A 18 -3.77 -3.76 2.71
CA ASP A 18 -3.59 -3.01 3.96
C ASP A 18 -2.27 -3.37 4.66
N SER A 19 -1.92 -4.66 4.71
CA SER A 19 -0.63 -5.13 5.21
C SER A 19 0.52 -4.52 4.43
N PHE A 20 0.50 -4.60 3.09
CA PHE A 20 1.54 -4.01 2.24
C PHE A 20 1.71 -2.51 2.50
N VAL A 21 0.61 -1.76 2.53
CA VAL A 21 0.65 -0.31 2.74
C VAL A 21 1.15 0.03 4.13
N SER A 22 0.71 -0.70 5.17
CA SER A 22 1.14 -0.45 6.55
C SER A 22 2.63 -0.69 6.74
N GLU A 23 3.12 -1.85 6.29
CA GLU A 23 4.53 -2.23 6.36
C GLU A 23 5.40 -1.23 5.57
N SER A 24 4.96 -0.85 4.37
CA SER A 24 5.70 0.11 3.55
C SER A 24 5.74 1.50 4.20
N MET A 25 4.62 1.95 4.79
CA MET A 25 4.56 3.23 5.49
C MET A 25 5.49 3.28 6.70
N GLU A 26 5.61 2.19 7.46
CA GLU A 26 6.56 2.10 8.58
C GLU A 26 8.01 2.24 8.08
N VAL A 27 8.35 1.54 6.99
CA VAL A 27 9.67 1.64 6.37
C VAL A 27 9.97 3.06 5.90
N LEU A 28 9.04 3.70 5.20
CA LEU A 28 9.22 5.03 4.61
C LEU A 28 9.18 6.17 5.63
N SER A 29 8.62 5.93 6.82
CA SER A 29 8.60 6.92 7.90
C SER A 29 9.94 7.03 8.63
N ASN A 30 10.84 6.04 8.44
CA ASN A 30 12.17 6.08 9.02
C ASN A 30 13.05 7.07 8.27
N ARG A 31 13.67 7.97 9.02
CA ARG A 31 14.67 8.91 8.51
C ARG A 31 16.06 8.35 8.82
N PRO A 32 16.88 8.05 7.79
CA PRO A 32 18.26 7.62 7.99
C PRO A 32 19.11 8.65 8.73
N GLU A 33 19.96 8.21 9.64
CA GLU A 33 20.90 9.06 10.41
C GLU A 33 22.37 8.79 10.04
N SER A 34 22.63 7.90 9.09
CA SER A 34 23.98 7.58 8.60
C SER A 34 24.00 7.18 7.12
N MET A 35 25.19 7.21 6.50
CA MET A 35 25.38 6.76 5.11
C MET A 35 24.97 5.30 4.88
N GLU A 36 25.23 4.43 5.86
CA GLU A 36 24.82 3.02 5.80
C GLU A 36 23.29 2.89 5.81
N GLU A 37 22.61 3.63 6.69
CA GLU A 37 21.15 3.65 6.76
C GLU A 37 20.50 4.25 5.51
N ILE A 38 21.14 5.23 4.86
CA ILE A 38 20.69 5.77 3.57
C ILE A 38 20.67 4.67 2.51
N GLY A 39 21.73 3.86 2.43
CA GLY A 39 21.80 2.71 1.53
C GLY A 39 20.69 1.69 1.81
N VAL A 40 20.47 1.36 3.09
CA VAL A 40 19.40 0.43 3.51
C VAL A 40 18.02 0.98 3.17
N ALA A 41 17.74 2.25 3.46
CA ALA A 41 16.46 2.89 3.16
C ALA A 41 16.19 2.93 1.65
N GLY A 42 17.19 3.27 0.84
CA GLY A 42 17.10 3.22 -0.63
C GLY A 42 16.84 1.80 -1.16
N GLY A 43 17.49 0.79 -0.57
CA GLY A 43 17.25 -0.62 -0.89
C GLY A 43 15.81 -1.05 -0.57
N ARG A 44 15.30 -0.71 0.61
CA ARG A 44 13.91 -1.01 1.00
C ARG A 44 12.90 -0.27 0.14
N TYR A 45 13.16 0.99 -0.21
CA TYR A 45 12.33 1.76 -1.14
C TYR A 45 12.21 1.06 -2.50
N ASN A 46 13.32 0.55 -3.05
CA ASN A 46 13.31 -0.19 -4.30
C ASN A 46 12.52 -1.51 -4.21
N GLN A 47 12.57 -2.20 -3.07
CA GLN A 47 11.75 -3.41 -2.84
C GLN A 47 10.26 -3.09 -2.81
N ILE A 48 9.87 -1.97 -2.19
CA ILE A 48 8.48 -1.49 -2.17
C ILE A 48 8.02 -1.17 -3.60
N LEU A 49 8.85 -0.44 -4.37
CA LEU A 49 8.57 -0.15 -5.78
C LEU A 49 8.38 -1.42 -6.62
N ALA A 50 9.19 -2.44 -6.40
CA ALA A 50 9.11 -3.70 -7.14
C ALA A 50 7.83 -4.49 -6.83
N ARG A 51 7.33 -4.45 -5.58
CA ARG A 51 6.10 -5.15 -5.16
C ARG A 51 4.82 -4.39 -5.49
N LYS A 52 4.86 -3.06 -5.59
CA LYS A 52 3.69 -2.22 -5.87
C LYS A 52 2.84 -2.67 -7.09
N PRO A 53 3.42 -3.08 -8.23
CA PRO A 53 2.66 -3.61 -9.37
C PRO A 53 1.84 -4.88 -9.08
N GLU A 54 2.23 -5.67 -8.07
CA GLU A 54 1.50 -6.87 -7.66
C GLU A 54 0.26 -6.54 -6.83
N ILE A 55 0.26 -5.38 -6.16
CA ILE A 55 -0.81 -4.93 -5.26
C ILE A 55 -1.92 -4.19 -6.01
N LEU A 56 -1.58 -3.42 -7.06
CA LEU A 56 -2.56 -2.67 -7.85
C LEU A 56 -3.71 -3.54 -8.42
N PRO A 57 -3.46 -4.75 -8.97
CA PRO A 57 -4.53 -5.65 -9.41
C PRO A 57 -5.46 -6.12 -8.28
N GLN A 58 -4.98 -6.16 -7.03
CA GLN A 58 -5.79 -6.55 -5.88
C GLN A 58 -6.91 -5.54 -5.62
N PHE A 59 -6.65 -4.23 -5.83
CA PHE A 59 -7.68 -3.19 -5.75
C PHE A 59 -8.79 -3.43 -6.77
N GLN A 60 -8.42 -3.60 -8.03
CA GLN A 60 -9.38 -3.83 -9.12
C GLN A 60 -10.25 -5.06 -8.84
N CYS A 61 -9.61 -6.17 -8.45
CA CYS A 61 -10.34 -7.41 -8.13
C CYS A 61 -11.29 -7.23 -6.94
N ALA A 62 -10.87 -6.49 -5.90
CA ALA A 62 -11.73 -6.20 -4.75
C ALA A 62 -12.90 -5.28 -5.10
N GLU A 63 -12.68 -4.26 -5.94
CA GLU A 63 -13.70 -3.32 -6.41
C GLU A 63 -14.76 -4.01 -7.27
N GLU A 64 -14.35 -4.85 -8.22
CA GLU A 64 -15.26 -5.65 -9.05
C GLU A 64 -16.13 -6.57 -8.20
N LYS A 65 -15.52 -7.28 -7.23
CA LYS A 65 -16.23 -8.15 -6.29
C LYS A 65 -17.17 -7.35 -5.39
N ASN A 66 -16.76 -6.17 -4.94
CA ASN A 66 -17.60 -5.31 -4.11
C ASN A 66 -18.79 -4.74 -4.88
N ARG A 67 -18.60 -4.40 -6.16
CA ARG A 67 -19.67 -4.01 -7.07
C ARG A 67 -20.69 -5.14 -7.23
N LEU A 68 -20.22 -6.37 -7.44
CA LEU A 68 -21.08 -7.54 -7.50
C LEU A 68 -21.86 -7.72 -6.18
N LEU A 69 -21.17 -7.63 -5.04
CA LEU A 69 -21.79 -7.73 -3.72
C LEU A 69 -22.92 -6.70 -3.54
N ARG A 70 -22.70 -5.44 -3.94
CA ARG A 70 -23.72 -4.39 -3.92
C ARG A 70 -24.93 -4.75 -4.80
N ALA A 71 -24.69 -5.29 -5.99
CA ALA A 71 -25.75 -5.70 -6.90
C ALA A 71 -26.59 -6.88 -6.39
N VAL A 72 -25.97 -7.87 -5.75
CA VAL A 72 -26.66 -9.11 -5.33
C VAL A 72 -27.19 -9.09 -3.90
N ALA A 73 -26.61 -8.27 -3.02
CA ALA A 73 -26.95 -8.23 -1.59
C ALA A 73 -27.45 -6.86 -1.12
N GLY A 74 -27.55 -5.87 -2.02
CA GLY A 74 -28.03 -4.52 -1.70
C GLY A 74 -27.06 -3.70 -0.83
N GLY A 75 -25.87 -4.22 -0.53
CA GLY A 75 -24.87 -3.57 0.31
C GLY A 75 -23.45 -4.01 -0.06
N GLY A 76 -22.48 -3.13 0.18
CA GLY A 76 -21.06 -3.39 -0.09
C GLY A 76 -20.20 -3.23 1.15
N MET A 77 -18.90 -3.41 0.97
CA MET A 77 -17.88 -3.10 1.97
C MET A 77 -17.34 -1.69 1.73
N ASP A 78 -17.34 -0.87 2.77
CA ASP A 78 -16.84 0.52 2.72
C ASP A 78 -15.34 0.63 3.02
N SER A 79 -14.72 -0.47 3.48
CA SER A 79 -13.28 -0.54 3.78
C SER A 79 -12.39 -0.26 2.56
N LEU A 80 -12.90 -0.45 1.34
CA LEU A 80 -12.17 -0.15 0.11
C LEU A 80 -11.92 1.34 -0.07
N SER A 81 -12.87 2.20 0.30
CA SER A 81 -12.72 3.65 0.19
C SER A 81 -11.65 4.16 1.16
N SER A 82 -11.67 3.68 2.41
CA SER A 82 -10.63 4.02 3.40
C SER A 82 -9.25 3.50 2.99
N LEU A 83 -9.20 2.31 2.40
CA LEU A 83 -7.95 1.70 1.93
C LEU A 83 -7.38 2.46 0.74
N ARG A 84 -8.24 2.99 -0.15
CA ARG A 84 -7.81 3.86 -1.24
C ARG A 84 -7.20 5.16 -0.73
N ALA A 85 -7.84 5.81 0.25
CA ALA A 85 -7.27 7.00 0.88
C ALA A 85 -5.91 6.71 1.54
N LYS A 86 -5.75 5.53 2.16
CA LYS A 86 -4.47 5.09 2.74
C LYS A 86 -3.40 4.87 1.66
N TRP A 87 -3.79 4.29 0.52
CA TRP A 87 -2.92 4.14 -0.64
C TRP A 87 -2.47 5.47 -1.22
N ASP A 88 -3.39 6.42 -1.41
CA ASP A 88 -3.07 7.74 -1.94
C ASP A 88 -2.09 8.47 -1.01
N LYS A 89 -2.25 8.33 0.32
CA LYS A 89 -1.25 8.82 1.29
C LYS A 89 0.09 8.12 1.14
N PHE A 90 0.10 6.80 0.95
CA PHE A 90 1.33 6.03 0.74
C PHE A 90 2.10 6.50 -0.51
N GLU A 91 1.41 6.80 -1.61
CA GLU A 91 2.03 7.36 -2.82
C GLU A 91 2.73 8.69 -2.54
N LEU A 92 2.07 9.59 -1.81
CA LEU A 92 2.67 10.87 -1.42
C LEU A 92 3.92 10.68 -0.53
N VAL A 93 3.86 9.73 0.41
CA VAL A 93 4.99 9.41 1.29
C VAL A 93 6.14 8.78 0.51
N MET A 94 5.88 7.94 -0.50
CA MET A 94 6.90 7.39 -1.40
C MET A 94 7.66 8.51 -2.12
N GLU A 95 6.93 9.48 -2.69
CA GLU A 95 7.54 10.64 -3.36
C GLU A 95 8.37 11.47 -2.38
N SER A 96 7.80 11.79 -1.21
CA SER A 96 8.49 12.55 -0.17
C SER A 96 9.75 11.84 0.36
N HIS A 97 9.69 10.53 0.58
CA HIS A 97 10.83 9.75 1.08
C HIS A 97 11.98 9.71 0.07
N GLN A 98 11.66 9.62 -1.22
CA GLN A 98 12.68 9.65 -2.26
C GLN A 98 13.42 11.00 -2.32
N LEU A 99 12.70 12.12 -2.16
CA LEU A 99 13.30 13.45 -2.05
C LEU A 99 14.17 13.54 -0.80
N MET A 100 13.64 13.11 0.35
CA MET A 100 14.36 13.10 1.63
C MET A 100 15.69 12.31 1.56
N ILE A 101 15.71 11.14 0.91
CA ILE A 101 16.96 10.37 0.71
C ILE A 101 17.97 11.17 -0.14
N LYS A 102 17.51 11.75 -1.26
CA LYS A 102 18.39 12.52 -2.17
C LYS A 102 19.03 13.72 -1.47
N ASP A 103 18.25 14.42 -0.64
CA ASP A 103 18.72 15.59 0.09
C ASP A 103 19.68 15.23 1.23
N GLN A 104 19.61 14.02 1.79
CA GLN A 104 20.49 13.57 2.85
C GLN A 104 21.86 13.10 2.36
N ILE A 105 21.98 12.60 1.13
CA ILE A 105 23.27 12.14 0.56
C ILE A 105 24.40 13.18 0.74
N PRO A 106 24.26 14.46 0.33
CA PRO A 106 25.34 15.44 0.47
C PRO A 106 25.65 15.84 1.91
N VAL A 107 24.76 15.56 2.88
CA VAL A 107 25.00 15.85 4.30
C VAL A 107 25.94 14.83 4.93
N PHE A 108 25.90 13.59 4.44
CA PHE A 108 26.67 12.46 4.97
C PHE A 108 27.82 12.00 4.05
N ALA A 109 28.01 12.65 2.90
CA ALA A 109 29.09 12.40 1.94
C ALA A 109 30.35 13.19 2.29
#